data_AF-A0A520W0H9-F1
#
_entry.id   AF-A0A520W0H9-F1
#
_cell.length_a   1.000
_cell.length_b   1.000
_cell.length_c   1.000
_cell.angle_alpha   90.00
_cell.angle_beta   90.00
_cell.angle_gamma   90.00
#
_symmetry.space_group_name_H-M   'P 1'
#
loop_
_entity.id
_entity.type
_entity.pdbx_description
1 polymer ?
#
loop_
_entity_poly.entity_id
_entity_poly.type
_entity_poly.pdbx_seq_one_letter_code
_entity_poly.pdbx_strand_id
1 'polypeptide(L)'
;MSQQPNIEETNYKLQTLSDLPVPRSQGKKDSNSSLKHPYEEAFSIPSPDSGYALKLIKKYEHFWSSHHKKKLITKIISNLVIYQASLAGRGPTKSDVEKVLKVLEISETSLGLLTKENLLIAGKETIKGLHLSELFSTIDADNL
;
A
#
# COMPACT_ATOMS: atom_id res chain seq x y z
N MET A 1 -48.64 2.31 32.92
CA MET A 1 -48.04 1.05 33.43
C MET A 1 -47.20 0.45 32.31
N SER A 2 -45.88 0.38 32.48
CA SER A 2 -44.94 -0.22 31.52
C SER A 2 -44.63 -1.65 31.95
N GLN A 3 -44.87 -2.63 31.08
CA GLN A 3 -44.41 -3.99 31.30
C GLN A 3 -42.92 -4.06 30.93
N GLN A 4 -42.06 -4.44 31.87
CA GLN A 4 -40.68 -4.83 31.57
C GLN A 4 -40.62 -6.34 31.29
N PRO A 5 -39.78 -6.80 30.34
CA PRO A 5 -39.63 -8.21 30.06
C PRO A 5 -38.89 -8.92 31.20
N ASN A 6 -39.38 -10.12 31.56
CA ASN A 6 -38.74 -11.02 32.51
C ASN A 6 -37.53 -11.68 31.83
N ILE A 7 -36.32 -11.26 32.18
CA ILE A 7 -35.08 -11.87 31.69
C ILE A 7 -34.68 -12.91 32.72
N GLU A 8 -34.77 -14.20 32.35
CA GLU A 8 -34.24 -15.28 33.18
C GLU A 8 -32.72 -15.17 33.24
N GLU A 9 -32.16 -15.01 34.44
CA GLU A 9 -30.73 -15.03 34.70
C GLU A 9 -30.19 -16.46 34.56
N THR A 10 -29.92 -16.87 33.33
CA THR A 10 -29.11 -18.06 33.09
C THR A 10 -27.68 -17.80 33.58
N ASN A 11 -27.32 -18.49 34.66
CA ASN A 11 -25.96 -18.55 35.19
C ASN A 11 -25.03 -19.20 34.16
N TYR A 12 -24.51 -18.42 33.21
CA TYR A 12 -23.38 -18.84 32.40
C TYR A 12 -22.15 -18.80 33.31
N LYS A 13 -21.89 -19.94 33.96
CA LYS A 13 -20.64 -20.25 34.61
C LYS A 13 -19.53 -19.92 33.61
N LEU A 14 -18.76 -18.86 33.88
CA LEU A 14 -17.56 -18.50 33.14
C LEU A 14 -16.69 -19.75 33.08
N GLN A 15 -16.75 -20.48 31.96
CA GLN A 15 -15.81 -21.53 31.65
C GLN A 15 -14.48 -20.79 31.50
N THR A 16 -13.66 -20.88 32.54
CA THR A 16 -12.23 -20.63 32.50
C THR A 16 -11.67 -21.35 31.28
N LEU A 17 -11.50 -20.61 30.20
CA LEU A 17 -10.82 -21.09 29.01
C LEU A 17 -9.40 -21.41 29.45
N SER A 18 -9.16 -22.71 29.54
CA SER A 18 -7.86 -23.36 29.70
C SER A 18 -6.76 -22.63 28.94
N ASP A 19 -5.63 -22.37 29.63
CA ASP A 19 -4.33 -22.01 29.05
C ASP A 19 -3.81 -23.18 28.19
N LEU A 20 -4.47 -23.42 27.07
CA LEU A 20 -3.96 -24.29 26.03
C LEU A 20 -2.86 -23.49 25.31
N PRO A 21 -1.63 -24.03 25.21
CA PRO A 21 -0.60 -23.38 24.43
C PRO A 21 -1.08 -23.30 22.99
N VAL A 22 -1.46 -22.10 22.55
CA VAL A 22 -1.78 -21.85 21.14
C VAL A 22 -0.53 -22.20 20.35
N PRO A 23 -0.61 -23.08 19.32
CA PRO A 23 0.54 -23.39 18.50
C PRO A 23 1.08 -22.10 17.89
N ARG A 24 2.23 -21.62 18.38
CA ARG A 24 2.99 -20.62 17.65
C ARG A 24 3.50 -21.28 16.39
N SER A 25 3.19 -20.69 15.24
CA SER A 25 3.82 -21.05 13.97
C SER A 25 5.34 -20.91 14.13
N GLN A 26 6.02 -22.03 14.43
CA GLN A 26 7.45 -22.17 14.21
C GLN A 26 7.57 -22.22 12.69
N GLY A 27 7.81 -21.05 12.08
CA GLY A 27 7.83 -20.88 10.63
C GLY A 27 8.56 -22.05 9.98
N LYS A 28 7.89 -22.75 9.06
CA LYS A 28 8.50 -23.82 8.30
C LYS A 28 9.78 -23.26 7.66
N LYS A 29 10.93 -23.85 7.99
CA LYS A 29 12.11 -23.73 7.14
C LYS A 29 11.78 -24.49 5.88
N ASP A 30 11.31 -23.77 4.85
CA ASP A 30 11.08 -24.35 3.54
C ASP A 30 12.42 -24.89 3.02
N SER A 31 12.53 -26.22 2.95
CA SER A 31 13.70 -26.94 2.48
C SER A 31 13.83 -26.94 0.94
N ASN A 32 13.23 -25.94 0.28
CA ASN A 32 13.38 -25.68 -1.14
C ASN A 32 13.89 -24.25 -1.30
N SER A 33 15.20 -24.05 -1.10
CA SER A 33 15.88 -22.82 -1.49
C SER A 33 15.96 -22.75 -3.02
N SER A 34 14.82 -22.55 -3.69
CA SER A 34 14.87 -21.83 -4.95
C SER A 34 15.21 -20.40 -4.56
N LEU A 35 16.45 -19.99 -4.81
CA LEU A 35 16.86 -18.59 -4.69
C LEU A 35 15.85 -17.77 -5.50
N LYS A 36 14.91 -17.10 -4.81
CA LYS A 36 13.94 -16.22 -5.47
C LYS A 36 14.72 -15.27 -6.36
N HIS A 37 14.30 -15.12 -7.61
CA HIS A 37 15.01 -14.26 -8.56
C HIS A 37 15.04 -12.84 -7.96
N PRO A 38 16.14 -12.06 -8.06
CA PRO A 38 16.25 -10.74 -7.41
C PRO A 38 15.19 -9.68 -7.82
N TYR A 39 14.26 -10.03 -8.72
CA TYR A 39 13.11 -9.22 -9.12
C TYR A 39 11.78 -9.67 -8.49
N GLU A 40 11.77 -10.75 -7.70
CA GLU A 40 10.54 -11.48 -7.40
C GLU A 40 9.81 -11.02 -6.14
N GLU A 41 10.48 -10.47 -5.13
CA GLU A 41 9.75 -9.88 -4.00
C GLU A 41 10.60 -8.94 -3.16
N ALA A 42 10.35 -7.65 -3.34
CA ALA A 42 10.59 -6.65 -2.32
C ALA A 42 9.37 -5.74 -2.36
N PHE A 43 8.38 -6.11 -1.55
CA PHE A 43 7.46 -5.12 -1.02
C PHE A 43 8.35 -4.06 -0.35
N SER A 44 8.22 -2.79 -0.73
CA SER A 44 8.80 -1.68 0.03
C SER A 44 8.54 -1.94 1.50
N ILE A 45 9.56 -1.70 2.34
CA ILE A 45 9.62 -1.91 3.81
C ILE A 45 8.26 -2.33 4.35
N PRO A 46 8.06 -3.60 4.75
CA PRO A 46 6.76 -4.09 5.19
C PRO A 46 6.31 -3.28 6.41
N SER A 47 5.57 -2.21 6.15
CA SER A 47 5.07 -1.26 7.11
C SER A 47 3.56 -1.19 6.92
N PRO A 48 2.80 -0.83 7.96
CA PRO A 48 1.36 -0.65 7.83
C PRO A 48 0.98 0.27 6.66
N ASP A 49 1.80 1.31 6.42
CA ASP A 49 1.57 2.29 5.36
C ASP A 49 1.78 1.72 3.95
N SER A 50 2.78 0.85 3.74
CA SER A 50 2.99 0.25 2.42
C SER A 50 1.87 -0.70 2.02
N GLY A 51 1.36 -1.49 2.98
CA GLY A 51 0.18 -2.33 2.78
C GLY A 51 -1.09 -1.52 2.53
N TYR A 52 -1.28 -0.43 3.28
CA TYR A 52 -2.46 0.41 3.13
C TYR A 52 -2.47 1.22 1.83
N ALA A 53 -1.32 1.76 1.41
CA ALA A 53 -1.16 2.44 0.11
C ALA A 53 -1.55 1.50 -1.05
N LEU A 54 -1.06 0.25 -1.05
CA LEU A 54 -1.41 -0.74 -2.06
C LEU A 54 -2.92 -1.03 -2.11
N LYS A 55 -3.56 -1.13 -0.93
CA LYS A 55 -5.02 -1.34 -0.84
C LYS A 55 -5.79 -0.18 -1.48
N LEU A 56 -5.33 1.05 -1.31
CA LEU A 56 -5.95 2.23 -1.92
C LEU A 56 -5.74 2.26 -3.44
N ILE A 57 -4.50 2.00 -3.88
CA ILE A 57 -4.11 2.02 -5.30
C ILE A 57 -4.82 0.97 -6.13
N LYS A 58 -5.19 -0.18 -5.54
CA LYS A 58 -5.89 -1.27 -6.25
C LYS A 58 -7.15 -0.83 -7.02
N LYS A 59 -7.84 0.22 -6.56
CA LYS A 59 -9.02 0.78 -7.27
C LYS A 59 -8.65 1.45 -8.60
N TYR A 60 -7.43 1.93 -8.73
CA TYR A 60 -6.92 2.69 -9.86
C TYR A 60 -6.00 1.87 -10.78
N GLU A 61 -5.74 0.60 -10.42
CA GLU A 61 -4.83 -0.29 -11.17
C GLU A 61 -5.26 -0.49 -12.63
N HIS A 62 -6.55 -0.31 -12.94
CA HIS A 62 -7.09 -0.42 -14.29
C HIS A 62 -6.34 0.48 -15.30
N PHE A 63 -5.86 1.67 -14.89
CA PHE A 63 -5.11 2.60 -15.73
C PHE A 63 -3.80 2.04 -16.31
N TRP A 64 -3.13 1.12 -15.61
CA TRP A 64 -1.86 0.54 -16.06
C TRP A 64 -1.86 -1.00 -16.06
N SER A 65 -3.02 -1.62 -15.87
CA SER A 65 -3.18 -3.08 -15.79
C SER A 65 -2.71 -3.82 -17.05
N SER A 66 -2.85 -3.18 -18.22
CA SER A 66 -2.43 -3.68 -19.54
C SER A 66 -0.94 -3.45 -19.84
N HIS A 67 -0.24 -2.62 -19.05
CA HIS A 67 1.15 -2.27 -19.33
C HIS A 67 2.12 -3.38 -18.92
N HIS A 68 3.09 -3.70 -19.78
CA HIS A 68 4.09 -4.75 -19.54
C HIS A 68 4.92 -4.54 -18.25
N LYS A 69 5.14 -3.27 -17.84
CA LYS A 69 5.82 -2.89 -16.59
C LYS A 69 4.87 -2.56 -15.43
N LYS A 70 3.63 -3.05 -15.43
CA LYS A 70 2.62 -2.75 -14.39
C LYS A 70 3.14 -2.89 -12.95
N LYS A 71 3.95 -3.93 -12.67
CA LYS A 71 4.55 -4.14 -11.34
C LYS A 71 5.44 -2.98 -10.90
N LEU A 72 6.25 -2.43 -11.81
CA LEU A 72 7.11 -1.29 -11.53
C LEU A 72 6.30 -0.02 -11.35
N ILE A 73 5.29 0.20 -12.21
CA ILE A 73 4.38 1.35 -12.12
C ILE A 73 3.65 1.36 -10.78
N THR A 74 3.07 0.22 -10.36
CA THR A 74 2.41 0.11 -9.05
C THR A 74 3.38 0.44 -7.89
N LYS A 75 4.66 0.02 -7.98
CA LYS A 75 5.66 0.36 -6.96
C LYS A 75 5.98 1.85 -6.94
N ILE A 76 6.16 2.48 -8.10
CA ILE A 76 6.40 3.92 -8.22
C ILE A 76 5.25 4.69 -7.59
N ILE A 77 4.01 4.39 -7.99
CA ILE A 77 2.81 5.06 -7.48
C ILE A 77 2.68 4.84 -5.98
N SER A 78 2.89 3.62 -5.49
CA SER A 78 2.85 3.32 -4.05
C SER A 78 3.88 4.12 -3.25
N ASN A 79 5.11 4.23 -3.74
CA ASN A 79 6.15 4.99 -3.05
C ASN A 79 5.84 6.50 -3.04
N LEU A 80 5.34 7.04 -4.16
CA LEU A 80 4.95 8.45 -4.26
C LEU A 80 3.76 8.78 -3.35
N VAL A 81 2.79 7.87 -3.21
CA VAL A 81 1.67 8.02 -2.28
C VAL A 81 2.15 8.04 -0.82
N ILE A 82 3.07 7.15 -0.47
CA ILE A 82 3.68 7.13 0.86
C ILE A 82 4.45 8.42 1.12
N TYR A 83 5.24 8.88 0.14
CA TYR A 83 5.96 10.14 0.22
C TYR A 83 5.01 11.33 0.46
N GLN A 84 3.93 11.44 -0.32
CA GLN A 84 2.91 12.47 -0.15
C GLN A 84 2.27 12.48 1.23
N ALA A 85 1.91 11.30 1.73
CA ALA A 85 1.35 11.17 3.07
C ALA A 85 2.37 11.56 4.17
N SER A 86 3.64 11.24 3.94
CA SER A 86 4.75 11.52 4.85
C SER A 86 5.04 13.02 4.98
N LEU A 87 4.89 13.79 3.89
CA LEU A 87 4.97 15.26 3.96
C LEU A 87 3.95 15.86 4.92
N ALA A 88 2.78 15.25 5.04
CA ALA A 88 1.73 15.64 5.99
C ALA A 88 1.84 14.95 7.36
N GLY A 89 2.87 14.14 7.62
CA GLY A 89 3.07 13.44 8.89
C GLY A 89 2.00 12.40 9.23
N ARG A 90 1.30 11.84 8.23
CA ARG A 90 0.18 10.90 8.42
C ARG A 90 0.29 9.69 7.49
N GLY A 91 -0.58 8.70 7.73
CA GLY A 91 -0.71 7.54 6.83
C GLY A 91 -1.35 7.88 5.47
N PRO A 92 -1.19 7.00 4.46
CA PRO A 92 -1.76 7.16 3.13
C PRO A 92 -3.28 7.29 3.11
N THR A 93 -3.81 8.18 2.27
CA THR A 93 -5.25 8.37 2.08
C THR A 93 -5.62 8.36 0.59
N LYS A 94 -6.93 8.29 0.31
CA LYS A 94 -7.44 8.37 -1.06
C LYS A 94 -7.00 9.66 -1.77
N SER A 95 -6.98 10.78 -1.05
CA SER A 95 -6.58 12.08 -1.59
C SER A 95 -5.13 12.08 -2.07
N ASP A 96 -4.22 11.39 -1.36
CA ASP A 96 -2.83 11.29 -1.78
C ASP A 96 -2.69 10.51 -3.09
N VAL A 97 -3.48 9.45 -3.28
CA VAL A 97 -3.52 8.71 -4.55
C VAL A 97 -3.99 9.61 -5.67
N GLU A 98 -5.10 10.33 -5.48
CA GLU A 98 -5.65 11.25 -6.48
C GLU A 98 -4.65 12.37 -6.84
N LYS A 99 -3.96 12.93 -5.84
CA LYS A 99 -2.88 13.91 -6.05
C LYS A 99 -1.75 13.31 -6.89
N VAL A 100 -1.26 12.12 -6.55
CA VAL A 100 -0.19 11.45 -7.31
C VAL A 100 -0.60 11.20 -8.76
N LEU A 101 -1.82 10.71 -8.99
CA LEU A 101 -2.32 10.50 -10.35
C LEU A 101 -2.41 11.81 -11.14
N LYS A 102 -2.85 12.90 -10.49
CA LYS A 102 -2.92 14.23 -11.10
C LYS A 102 -1.55 14.78 -11.46
N VAL A 103 -0.58 14.72 -10.54
CA VAL A 103 0.80 15.22 -10.75
C VAL A 103 1.51 14.43 -11.84
N LEU A 104 1.29 13.11 -11.90
CA LEU A 104 1.84 12.28 -12.97
C LEU A 104 1.05 12.35 -14.27
N GLU A 105 -0.06 13.10 -14.32
CA GLU A 105 -0.96 13.22 -15.48
C GLU A 105 -1.48 11.87 -15.99
N ILE A 106 -1.73 10.93 -15.07
CA ILE A 106 -2.25 9.60 -15.41
C ILE A 106 -3.75 9.69 -15.69
N SER A 107 -4.17 9.11 -16.81
CA SER A 107 -5.56 9.02 -17.26
C SER A 107 -5.85 7.63 -17.85
N GLU A 108 -7.08 7.40 -18.30
CA GLU A 108 -7.47 6.13 -18.95
C GLU A 108 -6.66 5.83 -20.22
N THR A 109 -6.18 6.86 -20.91
CA THR A 109 -5.51 6.73 -22.21
C THR A 109 -4.00 6.94 -22.14
N SER A 110 -3.47 7.44 -21.01
CA SER A 110 -2.06 7.82 -20.90
C SER A 110 -1.51 7.58 -19.50
N LEU A 111 -0.25 7.14 -19.44
CA LEU A 111 0.53 7.05 -18.19
C LEU A 111 1.25 8.37 -17.86
N GLY A 112 0.98 9.44 -18.61
CA GLY A 112 1.52 10.78 -18.40
C GLY A 112 3.04 10.77 -18.30
N LEU A 113 3.55 11.22 -17.15
CA LEU A 113 4.98 11.35 -16.88
C LEU A 113 5.71 10.02 -16.68
N LEU A 114 5.03 8.88 -16.65
CA LEU A 114 5.67 7.55 -16.61
C LEU A 114 6.13 7.09 -18.00
N THR A 115 6.94 7.93 -18.65
CA THR A 115 7.55 7.66 -19.96
C THR A 115 8.55 6.50 -19.90
N LYS A 116 8.97 6.00 -21.06
CA LYS A 116 9.98 4.92 -21.15
C LYS A 116 11.28 5.28 -20.43
N GLU A 117 11.69 6.55 -20.50
CA GLU A 117 12.90 7.08 -19.86
C GLU A 117 12.75 7.10 -18.35
N ASN A 118 11.66 7.68 -17.83
CA ASN A 118 11.40 7.75 -16.39
C ASN A 118 11.23 6.35 -15.78
N LEU A 119 10.60 5.41 -16.50
CA LEU A 119 10.52 4.01 -16.07
C LEU A 119 11.89 3.30 -16.07
N LEU A 120 12.81 3.71 -16.93
CA LEU A 120 14.17 3.15 -16.97
C LEU A 120 15.01 3.69 -15.82
N ILE A 121 14.89 4.98 -15.50
CA ILE A 121 15.51 5.60 -14.32
C ILE A 121 14.94 4.96 -13.05
N ALA A 122 13.62 4.95 -12.89
CA ALA A 122 12.95 4.36 -11.73
C ALA A 122 13.31 2.89 -11.51
N GLY A 123 13.52 2.13 -12.59
CA GLY A 123 13.94 0.73 -12.52
C GLY A 123 15.29 0.54 -11.81
N LYS A 124 16.20 1.51 -11.90
CA LYS A 124 17.56 1.45 -11.33
C LYS A 124 17.64 1.98 -9.90
N GLU A 125 16.69 2.79 -9.46
CA GLU A 125 16.70 3.39 -8.12
C GLU A 125 16.45 2.36 -7.01
N THR A 126 17.04 2.58 -5.83
CA THR A 126 16.73 1.79 -4.62
C THR A 126 15.26 1.98 -4.22
N ILE A 127 14.82 3.23 -4.11
CA ILE A 127 13.41 3.60 -3.90
C ILE A 127 12.84 3.92 -5.29
N LYS A 128 11.95 3.06 -5.79
CA LYS A 128 11.41 3.19 -7.15
C LYS A 128 10.60 4.48 -7.29
N GLY A 129 10.99 5.35 -8.22
CA GLY A 129 10.31 6.61 -8.51
C GLY A 129 10.75 7.77 -7.62
N LEU A 130 11.91 7.68 -6.97
CA LEU A 130 12.38 8.71 -6.04
C LEU A 130 12.59 10.05 -6.74
N HIS A 131 13.22 10.08 -7.92
CA HIS A 131 13.38 11.31 -8.70
C HIS A 131 12.04 12.01 -9.02
N LEU A 132 10.94 11.27 -9.14
CA LEU A 132 9.61 11.85 -9.40
C LEU A 132 9.01 12.54 -8.17
N SER A 133 9.57 12.34 -6.97
CA SER A 133 9.10 13.01 -5.75
C SER A 133 9.34 14.52 -5.79
N GLU A 134 10.34 14.98 -6.53
CA GLU A 134 10.67 16.40 -6.69
C GLU A 134 9.51 17.19 -7.32
N LEU A 135 8.71 16.55 -8.17
CA LEU A 135 7.52 17.14 -8.80
C LEU A 135 6.46 17.59 -7.81
N PHE A 136 6.49 17.04 -6.59
CA PHE A 136 5.51 17.36 -5.57
C PHE A 136 5.96 18.51 -4.67
N SER A 137 7.27 18.73 -4.53
CA SER A 137 7.82 19.83 -3.75
C SER A 137 7.62 21.19 -4.43
N THR A 138 7.54 21.21 -5.76
CA THR A 138 7.34 22.45 -6.54
C THR A 138 5.89 22.95 -6.49
N ILE A 139 4.91 22.06 -6.36
CA ILE A 139 3.48 22.41 -6.45
C ILE A 139 2.95 23.03 -5.15
N ASP A 140 3.51 22.69 -4.00
CA ASP A 140 3.13 23.31 -2.72
C ASP A 140 3.69 24.74 -2.58
N ALA A 141 4.76 25.10 -3.32
CA ALA A 141 5.31 26.46 -3.31
C ALA A 141 4.43 27.47 -4.06
N ASP A 142 3.66 27.02 -5.06
CA ASP A 142 2.77 27.88 -5.87
C ASP A 142 1.38 28.10 -5.24
N ASN A 143 1.10 27.47 -4.08
CA ASN A 143 -0.17 27.61 -3.35
C ASN A 143 -0.01 28.32 -1.99
N LEU A 144 1.09 29.06 -1.76
CA LEU A 144 1.31 29.90 -0.58
C LEU A 144 1.23 31.40 -0.90
#